data_AF-A0A382N806-F1
#
_entry.id   AF-A0A382N806-F1
#
_cell.length_a   1.000
_cell.length_b   1.000
_cell.length_c   1.000
_cell.angle_alpha   90.00
_cell.angle_beta   90.00
_cell.angle_gamma   90.00
#
_symmetry.space_group_name_H-M   'P 1'
#
loop_
_entity.id
_entity.type
_entity.pdbx_description
1 polymer ?
#
loop_
_entity_poly.entity_id
_entity_poly.type
_entity_poly.pdbx_seq_one_letter_code
_entity_poly.pdbx_strand_id
1 'polypeptide(L)'
;MNTKENIKKIIIEKPLKLDCGKTISNYPIAYETYGKLSEKKDNAILAFHALSGDQFVTGTNPITNKSGWWSYLVGPNKAIDTNKFFVICANVIGGCMGSYGPNSVDPKTNKKLGTNFPVITINDMVNAQYNLLDFFKIDRLFSIMGGSMGGMQVLQFVANYPGKTKTAIPIACTASHSAQNIALNELGRQAIMADNNWKKGDYLNLDNSPDKGLSVARMAAHITYLSQKGLQEKFGRKLQERDDLKFSFDADFQIESYLRHQG
;
A
#
# COMPACT_ATOMS: atom_id res chain seq x y z
N MET A 1 1.14 21.75 7.77
CA MET A 1 1.02 21.11 6.44
C MET A 1 -0.40 20.60 6.27
N ASN A 2 -1.25 21.29 5.51
CA ASN A 2 -2.57 20.79 5.09
C ASN A 2 -3.17 21.74 4.04
N THR A 3 -2.47 21.92 2.92
CA THR A 3 -3.18 22.19 1.67
C THR A 3 -3.86 20.89 1.30
N LYS A 4 -5.20 20.89 1.33
CA LYS A 4 -6.04 19.81 0.78
C LYS A 4 -5.73 19.69 -0.72
N GLU A 5 -4.69 18.97 -1.07
CA GLU A 5 -4.48 18.55 -2.44
C GLU A 5 -5.57 17.51 -2.75
N ASN A 6 -6.30 17.76 -3.83
CA ASN A 6 -7.51 17.02 -4.19
C ASN A 6 -7.15 15.59 -4.62
N ILE A 7 -6.99 14.69 -3.66
CA ILE A 7 -6.99 13.25 -3.91
C ILE A 7 -8.31 12.91 -4.62
N LYS A 8 -8.23 12.38 -5.85
CA LYS A 8 -9.40 11.90 -6.59
C LYS A 8 -10.03 10.74 -5.84
N LYS A 9 -11.34 10.83 -5.61
CA LYS A 9 -12.12 9.82 -4.90
C LYS A 9 -13.43 9.58 -5.61
N ILE A 10 -13.91 8.35 -5.53
CA ILE A 10 -15.32 8.04 -5.76
C ILE A 10 -15.94 7.56 -4.45
N ILE A 11 -17.23 7.82 -4.27
CA ILE A 11 -18.01 7.22 -3.18
C ILE A 11 -18.68 5.97 -3.74
N ILE A 12 -18.42 4.83 -3.10
CA ILE A 12 -19.08 3.58 -3.42
C ILE A 12 -20.36 3.48 -2.57
N GLU A 13 -21.51 3.64 -3.22
CA GLU A 13 -22.82 3.52 -2.59
C GLU A 13 -23.22 2.06 -2.37
N LYS A 14 -22.75 1.16 -3.24
CA LYS A 14 -23.00 -0.28 -3.14
C LYS A 14 -22.41 -0.82 -1.83
N PRO A 15 -23.23 -1.43 -0.95
CA PRO A 15 -22.73 -2.03 0.28
C PRO A 15 -21.70 -3.12 0.00
N LEU A 16 -20.60 -3.11 0.75
CA LEU A 16 -19.58 -4.16 0.73
C LEU A 16 -19.68 -4.99 2.00
N LYS A 17 -20.08 -6.25 1.86
CA LYS A 17 -20.02 -7.25 2.93
C LYS A 17 -18.58 -7.74 3.05
N LEU A 18 -17.99 -7.52 4.22
CA LEU A 18 -16.64 -7.93 4.54
C LEU A 18 -16.60 -9.40 4.98
N ASP A 19 -15.45 -10.05 4.82
CA ASP A 19 -15.22 -11.43 5.28
C ASP A 19 -15.45 -11.58 6.79
N CYS A 20 -15.18 -10.54 7.57
CA CYS A 20 -15.42 -10.53 9.02
C CYS A 20 -16.91 -10.41 9.40
N GLY A 21 -17.83 -10.46 8.43
CA GLY A 21 -19.28 -10.40 8.64
C GLY A 21 -19.88 -9.00 8.81
N LYS A 22 -19.04 -7.95 8.89
CA LYS A 22 -19.49 -6.56 8.93
C LYS A 22 -19.79 -6.05 7.51
N THR A 23 -20.56 -4.97 7.42
CA THR A 23 -20.86 -4.31 6.13
C THR A 23 -20.41 -2.85 6.20
N ILE A 24 -19.73 -2.39 5.14
CA ILE A 24 -19.43 -0.98 4.94
C ILE A 24 -20.28 -0.44 3.77
N SER A 25 -20.75 0.79 3.91
CA SER A 25 -21.58 1.47 2.90
C SER A 25 -21.11 2.91 2.76
N ASN A 26 -21.34 3.52 1.59
CA ASN A 26 -21.04 4.93 1.32
C ASN A 26 -19.58 5.29 1.65
N TYR A 27 -18.64 4.46 1.19
CA TYR A 27 -17.24 4.59 1.55
C TYR A 27 -16.41 5.15 0.38
N PRO A 28 -15.43 6.02 0.64
CA PRO A 28 -14.57 6.55 -0.40
C PRO A 28 -13.53 5.50 -0.85
N ILE A 29 -13.28 5.45 -2.16
CA ILE A 29 -12.07 4.87 -2.73
C ILE A 29 -11.29 5.99 -3.43
N ALA A 30 -10.06 6.22 -2.96
CA ALA A 30 -9.11 7.07 -3.66
C ALA A 30 -8.45 6.30 -4.80
N TYR A 31 -8.32 6.94 -5.95
CA TYR A 31 -7.73 6.32 -7.14
C TYR A 31 -6.99 7.37 -7.97
N GLU A 32 -6.12 6.89 -8.85
CA GLU A 32 -5.55 7.69 -9.92
C GLU A 32 -5.56 6.94 -11.25
N THR A 33 -5.44 7.70 -12.33
CA THR A 33 -5.40 7.15 -13.69
C THR A 33 -4.29 7.76 -14.53
N TYR A 34 -3.76 6.96 -15.45
CA TYR A 34 -2.67 7.34 -16.33
C TYR A 34 -2.94 6.86 -17.75
N GLY A 35 -2.74 7.74 -18.74
CA GLY A 35 -3.10 7.48 -20.13
C GLY A 35 -4.59 7.77 -20.42
N LYS A 36 -5.08 7.30 -21.57
CA LYS A 36 -6.45 7.53 -22.04
C LYS A 36 -7.18 6.20 -22.28
N LEU A 37 -8.37 6.06 -21.70
CA LEU A 37 -9.25 4.93 -21.96
C LEU A 37 -9.72 4.98 -23.42
N SER A 38 -9.57 3.87 -24.15
CA SER A 38 -10.03 3.74 -25.53
C SER A 38 -11.55 3.80 -25.63
N GLU A 39 -12.10 4.15 -26.79
CA GLU A 39 -13.56 4.14 -27.01
C GLU A 39 -14.17 2.74 -26.80
N LYS A 40 -13.41 1.70 -27.18
CA LYS A 40 -13.76 0.29 -26.96
C LYS A 40 -13.56 -0.18 -25.52
N LYS A 41 -12.85 0.61 -24.70
CA LYS A 41 -12.50 0.31 -23.30
C LYS A 41 -11.75 -1.00 -23.09
N ASP A 42 -10.96 -1.37 -24.09
CA ASP A 42 -10.22 -2.62 -24.19
C ASP A 42 -8.72 -2.47 -23.84
N ASN A 43 -8.29 -1.27 -23.42
CA ASN A 43 -6.89 -0.96 -23.08
C ASN A 43 -6.67 -0.66 -21.59
N ALA A 44 -7.63 -0.96 -20.72
CA ALA A 44 -7.55 -0.66 -19.30
C ALA A 44 -6.71 -1.68 -18.52
N ILE A 45 -5.81 -1.20 -17.66
CA ILE A 45 -4.99 -2.01 -16.75
C ILE A 45 -5.30 -1.59 -15.31
N LEU A 46 -5.67 -2.53 -14.44
CA LEU A 46 -5.80 -2.27 -13.01
C LEU A 46 -4.51 -2.67 -12.28
N ALA A 47 -3.83 -1.69 -11.71
CA ALA A 47 -2.62 -1.88 -10.91
C ALA A 47 -2.98 -1.92 -9.41
N PHE A 48 -2.45 -2.91 -8.72
CA PHE A 48 -2.58 -3.08 -7.28
C PHE A 48 -1.24 -2.76 -6.59
N HIS A 49 -1.25 -1.81 -5.66
CA HIS A 49 -0.04 -1.43 -4.92
C HIS A 49 0.31 -2.44 -3.81
N ALA A 50 1.58 -2.44 -3.39
CA ALA A 50 2.07 -3.24 -2.25
C ALA A 50 1.64 -2.62 -0.90
N LEU A 51 1.98 -3.26 0.23
CA LEU A 51 1.48 -2.88 1.58
C LEU A 51 1.58 -1.38 1.91
N SER A 52 2.71 -0.75 1.59
CA SER A 52 2.96 0.68 1.88
C SER A 52 2.86 1.59 0.66
N GLY A 53 2.28 1.09 -0.45
CA GLY A 53 2.02 1.89 -1.64
C GLY A 53 0.71 2.67 -1.53
N ASP A 54 0.39 3.41 -2.59
CA ASP A 54 -0.83 4.20 -2.72
C ASP A 54 -1.29 4.25 -4.19
N GLN A 55 -2.28 5.08 -4.51
CA GLN A 55 -2.78 5.23 -5.89
C GLN A 55 -1.78 5.88 -6.86
N PHE A 56 -0.71 6.51 -6.39
CA PHE A 56 0.22 7.29 -7.21
C PHE A 56 1.32 6.39 -7.81
N VAL A 57 0.97 5.65 -8.87
CA VAL A 57 1.85 4.69 -9.55
C VAL A 57 3.06 5.36 -10.20
N THR A 58 2.85 6.50 -10.85
CA THR A 58 3.87 7.25 -11.60
C THR A 58 3.63 8.76 -11.49
N GLY A 59 4.58 9.57 -11.96
CA GLY A 59 4.57 11.02 -11.79
C GLY A 59 5.01 11.44 -10.38
N THR A 60 4.64 12.65 -9.98
CA THR A 60 4.92 13.16 -8.62
C THR A 60 3.71 12.92 -7.73
N ASN A 61 3.91 12.23 -6.61
CA ASN A 61 2.91 12.09 -5.56
C ASN A 61 2.68 13.48 -4.94
N PRO A 62 1.47 14.05 -5.03
CA PRO A 62 1.22 15.41 -4.59
C PRO A 62 1.44 15.55 -3.08
N ILE A 63 1.02 14.56 -2.29
CA ILE A 63 1.06 14.60 -0.82
C ILE A 63 2.50 14.50 -0.28
N THR A 64 3.33 13.66 -0.89
CA THR A 64 4.68 13.38 -0.38
C THR A 64 5.79 14.07 -1.18
N ASN A 65 5.46 14.67 -2.33
CA ASN A 65 6.39 15.20 -3.32
C ASN A 65 7.46 14.18 -3.81
N LYS A 66 7.24 12.88 -3.58
CA LYS A 66 8.10 11.80 -4.06
C LYS A 66 7.65 11.32 -5.43
N SER A 67 8.55 10.67 -6.16
CA SER A 67 8.19 9.96 -7.39
C SER A 67 7.22 8.81 -7.09
N GLY A 68 6.27 8.57 -8.00
CA GLY A 68 5.33 7.45 -7.91
C GLY A 68 6.07 6.12 -7.81
N TRP A 69 5.49 5.19 -7.05
CA TRP A 69 6.17 3.99 -6.56
C TRP A 69 6.57 2.98 -7.65
N TRP A 70 6.04 3.12 -8.86
CA TRP A 70 6.41 2.30 -10.03
C TRP A 70 6.81 3.13 -11.26
N SER A 71 7.34 4.34 -11.04
CA SER A 71 7.69 5.27 -12.12
C SER A 71 8.67 4.69 -13.14
N TYR A 72 9.51 3.71 -12.80
CA TYR A 72 10.39 3.05 -13.78
C TYR A 72 9.65 2.14 -14.77
N LEU A 73 8.50 1.58 -14.38
CA LEU A 73 7.75 0.63 -15.19
C LEU A 73 6.59 1.30 -15.95
N VAL A 74 5.93 2.28 -15.33
CA VAL A 74 4.69 2.88 -15.84
C VAL A 74 4.91 4.32 -16.29
N GLY A 75 4.52 4.62 -17.52
CA GLY A 75 4.59 5.97 -18.10
C GLY A 75 4.78 5.95 -19.62
N PRO A 76 4.90 7.13 -20.27
CA PRO A 76 5.07 7.22 -21.71
C PRO A 76 6.32 6.48 -22.18
N ASN A 77 6.17 5.62 -23.20
CA ASN A 77 7.25 4.83 -23.80
C ASN A 77 7.97 3.86 -22.84
N LYS A 78 7.33 3.47 -21.72
CA LYS A 78 7.85 2.47 -20.78
C LYS A 78 7.25 1.09 -21.04
N ALA A 79 7.65 0.09 -20.26
CA ALA A 79 7.12 -1.28 -20.40
C ALA A 79 5.58 -1.31 -20.28
N ILE A 80 5.02 -0.54 -19.35
CA ILE A 80 3.60 -0.23 -19.31
C ILE A 80 3.42 1.18 -19.87
N ASP A 81 3.28 1.25 -21.19
CA ASP A 81 3.21 2.48 -21.96
C ASP A 81 1.84 3.17 -21.82
N THR A 82 1.80 4.29 -21.10
CA THR A 82 0.56 5.07 -20.90
C THR A 82 0.11 5.82 -22.16
N ASN A 83 0.89 5.80 -23.25
CA ASN A 83 0.42 6.25 -24.56
C ASN A 83 -0.53 5.21 -25.21
N LYS A 84 -0.49 3.96 -24.75
CA LYS A 84 -1.27 2.83 -25.30
C LYS A 84 -2.32 2.32 -24.32
N PHE A 85 -1.99 2.29 -23.03
CA PHE A 85 -2.83 1.73 -21.99
C PHE A 85 -3.41 2.81 -21.07
N PHE A 86 -4.58 2.52 -20.52
CA PHE A 86 -5.21 3.30 -19.46
C PHE A 86 -5.00 2.58 -18.12
N VAL A 87 -4.02 3.03 -17.34
CA VAL A 87 -3.71 2.45 -16.03
C VAL A 87 -4.60 3.08 -14.97
N ILE A 88 -5.23 2.24 -14.16
CA ILE A 88 -6.04 2.62 -12.99
C ILE A 88 -5.33 2.06 -11.76
N CYS A 89 -5.17 2.84 -10.70
CA CYS A 89 -4.72 2.33 -9.41
C CYS A 89 -5.58 2.94 -8.31
N ALA A 90 -6.09 2.09 -7.41
CA ALA A 90 -6.78 2.55 -6.21
C ALA A 90 -5.89 2.34 -4.99
N ASN A 91 -5.95 3.28 -4.04
CA ASN A 91 -5.49 3.00 -2.70
C ASN A 91 -6.49 2.04 -2.03
N VAL A 92 -6.00 0.98 -1.41
CA VAL A 92 -6.84 -0.04 -0.78
C VAL A 92 -7.73 0.54 0.34
N ILE A 93 -8.90 -0.06 0.57
CA ILE A 93 -9.60 0.13 1.85
C ILE A 93 -8.69 -0.39 2.98
N GLY A 94 -8.76 0.24 4.15
CA GLY A 94 -7.81 0.06 5.24
C GLY A 94 -6.50 0.84 5.07
N GLY A 95 -6.21 1.38 3.89
CA GLY A 95 -5.07 2.27 3.66
C GLY A 95 -5.25 3.65 4.29
N CYS A 96 -4.23 4.51 4.17
CA CYS A 96 -4.24 5.85 4.75
C CYS A 96 -4.19 7.00 3.72
N MET A 97 -4.09 6.71 2.41
CA MET A 97 -4.01 7.70 1.33
C MET A 97 -5.37 7.99 0.68
N GLY A 98 -6.38 8.31 1.50
CA GLY A 98 -7.64 8.88 1.05
C GLY A 98 -8.82 7.93 0.86
N SER A 99 -8.60 6.62 0.71
CA SER A 99 -9.65 5.59 0.76
C SER A 99 -10.15 5.37 2.20
N TYR A 100 -11.30 4.69 2.34
CA TYR A 100 -11.86 4.36 3.65
C TYR A 100 -10.91 3.47 4.46
N GLY A 101 -10.63 3.85 5.70
CA GLY A 101 -9.63 3.20 6.55
C GLY A 101 -9.70 3.66 8.00
N PRO A 102 -8.80 3.17 8.88
CA PRO A 102 -8.79 3.53 10.30
C PRO A 102 -8.70 5.04 10.59
N ASN A 103 -8.15 5.84 9.66
CA ASN A 103 -8.07 7.29 9.75
C ASN A 103 -9.34 8.02 9.24
N SER A 104 -10.37 7.28 8.83
CA SER A 104 -11.67 7.85 8.44
C SER A 104 -12.44 8.29 9.68
N VAL A 105 -13.28 9.32 9.51
CA VAL A 105 -14.13 9.84 10.58
C VAL A 105 -15.40 9.00 10.63
N ASP A 106 -15.76 8.52 11.82
CA ASP A 106 -17.04 7.90 12.08
C ASP A 106 -18.12 9.00 12.15
N PRO A 107 -19.15 8.98 11.28
CA PRO A 107 -20.20 9.99 11.29
C PRO A 107 -21.05 9.99 12.57
N LYS A 108 -21.06 8.88 13.34
CA LYS A 108 -21.83 8.79 14.59
C LYS A 108 -21.12 9.44 15.76
N THR A 109 -19.80 9.33 15.83
CA THR A 109 -19.01 9.80 16.97
C THR A 109 -18.17 11.04 16.65
N ASN A 110 -18.06 11.40 15.37
CA ASN A 110 -17.18 12.45 14.85
C ASN A 110 -15.69 12.26 15.24
N LYS A 111 -15.29 11.01 15.53
CA LYS A 111 -13.92 10.61 15.86
C LYS A 111 -13.32 9.75 14.76
N LYS A 112 -12.00 9.65 14.72
CA LYS A 112 -11.29 8.67 13.89
C LYS A 112 -11.66 7.26 14.33
N LEU A 113 -11.85 6.35 13.37
CA LEU A 113 -12.25 4.97 13.63
C LEU A 113 -11.21 4.21 14.46
N GLY A 114 -9.91 4.40 14.19
CA GLY A 114 -8.84 3.69 14.88
C GLY A 114 -9.06 2.17 14.86
N THR A 115 -8.96 1.52 16.01
CA THR A 115 -9.21 0.08 16.18
C THR A 115 -10.67 -0.35 16.06
N ASN A 116 -11.62 0.59 15.97
CA ASN A 116 -13.02 0.25 15.66
C ASN A 116 -13.24 -0.05 14.17
N PHE A 117 -12.27 0.30 13.31
CA PHE A 117 -12.29 -0.10 11.90
C PHE A 117 -12.30 -1.64 11.79
N PRO A 118 -13.13 -2.23 10.92
CA PRO A 118 -13.18 -3.69 10.76
C PRO A 118 -11.82 -4.26 10.33
N VAL A 119 -11.50 -5.46 10.82
CA VAL A 119 -10.42 -6.26 10.23
C VAL A 119 -10.85 -6.64 8.81
N ILE A 120 -9.99 -6.38 7.83
CA ILE A 120 -10.26 -6.62 6.42
C ILE A 120 -9.27 -7.64 5.83
N THR A 121 -9.65 -8.24 4.71
CA THR A 121 -8.83 -9.21 3.97
C THR A 121 -8.45 -8.69 2.58
N ILE A 122 -7.59 -9.43 1.87
CA ILE A 122 -7.29 -9.17 0.46
C ILE A 122 -8.57 -9.28 -0.41
N ASN A 123 -9.48 -10.20 -0.08
CA ASN A 123 -10.78 -10.35 -0.74
C ASN A 123 -11.61 -9.07 -0.60
N ASP A 124 -11.69 -8.50 0.60
CA ASP A 124 -12.40 -7.24 0.85
C ASP A 124 -11.80 -6.08 0.02
N MET A 125 -10.47 -5.98 -0.03
CA MET A 125 -9.77 -4.95 -0.82
C MET A 125 -10.12 -5.05 -2.31
N VAL A 126 -10.05 -6.26 -2.87
CA VAL A 126 -10.33 -6.53 -4.28
C VAL A 126 -11.80 -6.24 -4.61
N ASN A 127 -12.73 -6.68 -3.77
CA ASN A 127 -14.17 -6.44 -3.98
C ASN A 127 -14.51 -4.95 -3.89
N ALA A 128 -13.80 -4.19 -3.06
CA ALA A 128 -13.92 -2.73 -3.03
C ALA A 128 -13.43 -2.11 -4.34
N GLN A 129 -12.21 -2.45 -4.78
CA GLN A 129 -11.59 -1.92 -5.99
C GLN A 129 -12.31 -2.32 -7.28
N TYR A 130 -13.00 -3.48 -7.30
CA TYR A 130 -13.78 -3.93 -8.45
C TYR A 130 -14.86 -2.92 -8.87
N ASN A 131 -15.41 -2.14 -7.93
CA ASN A 131 -16.40 -1.10 -8.24
C ASN A 131 -15.86 0.00 -9.18
N LEU A 132 -14.53 0.13 -9.33
CA LEU A 132 -13.95 1.04 -10.33
C LEU A 132 -14.26 0.61 -11.77
N LEU A 133 -14.45 -0.69 -12.03
CA LEU A 133 -14.84 -1.16 -13.37
C LEU A 133 -16.22 -0.64 -13.73
N ASP A 134 -17.18 -0.71 -12.80
CA ASP A 134 -18.51 -0.15 -12.99
C ASP A 134 -18.45 1.38 -13.18
N PHE A 135 -17.63 2.07 -12.39
CA PHE A 135 -17.45 3.52 -12.48
C PHE A 135 -16.92 3.97 -13.86
N PHE A 136 -15.88 3.30 -14.39
CA PHE A 136 -15.36 3.57 -15.73
C PHE A 136 -16.16 2.90 -16.85
N LYS A 137 -17.17 2.10 -16.48
CA LYS A 137 -17.98 1.25 -17.36
C LYS A 137 -17.10 0.36 -18.25
N ILE A 138 -16.17 -0.36 -17.61
CA ILE A 138 -15.25 -1.33 -18.23
C ILE A 138 -15.79 -2.72 -17.92
N ASP A 139 -16.17 -3.48 -18.95
CA ASP A 139 -16.66 -4.85 -18.75
C ASP A 139 -15.51 -5.84 -18.50
N ARG A 140 -14.39 -5.68 -19.21
CA ARG A 140 -13.22 -6.54 -19.13
C ARG A 140 -11.93 -5.74 -19.24
N LEU A 141 -11.00 -5.94 -18.31
CA LEU A 141 -9.68 -5.31 -18.32
C LEU A 141 -8.77 -5.98 -19.35
N PHE A 142 -7.86 -5.20 -19.94
CA PHE A 142 -6.76 -5.72 -20.74
C PHE A 142 -5.80 -6.53 -19.86
N SER A 143 -5.45 -5.99 -18.70
CA SER A 143 -4.56 -6.65 -17.75
C SER A 143 -4.85 -6.23 -16.32
N ILE A 144 -4.36 -7.04 -15.39
CA ILE A 144 -4.20 -6.66 -13.99
C ILE A 144 -2.77 -6.98 -13.57
N MET A 145 -2.23 -6.18 -12.67
CA MET A 145 -0.83 -6.32 -12.24
C MET A 145 -0.61 -5.85 -10.82
N GLY A 146 0.36 -6.45 -10.13
CA GLY A 146 0.71 -6.05 -8.78
C GLY A 146 1.86 -6.86 -8.21
N GLY A 147 2.67 -6.20 -7.38
CA GLY A 147 3.79 -6.81 -6.67
C GLY A 147 3.52 -7.00 -5.19
N SER A 148 4.07 -8.04 -4.55
CA SER A 148 3.93 -8.29 -3.11
C SER A 148 2.44 -8.41 -2.72
N MET A 149 1.94 -7.60 -1.79
CA MET A 149 0.50 -7.53 -1.45
C MET A 149 -0.37 -7.20 -2.68
N GLY A 150 0.14 -6.42 -3.63
CA GLY A 150 -0.52 -6.17 -4.92
C GLY A 150 -0.66 -7.44 -5.77
N GLY A 151 0.34 -8.33 -5.72
CA GLY A 151 0.27 -9.62 -6.39
C GLY A 151 -0.74 -10.57 -5.75
N MET A 152 -0.92 -10.50 -4.42
CA MET A 152 -2.00 -11.23 -3.74
C MET A 152 -3.39 -10.73 -4.21
N GLN A 153 -3.55 -9.42 -4.37
CA GLN A 153 -4.77 -8.83 -4.95
C GLN A 153 -4.99 -9.29 -6.40
N VAL A 154 -3.94 -9.42 -7.23
CA VAL A 154 -4.05 -9.99 -8.57
C VAL A 154 -4.60 -11.42 -8.52
N LEU A 155 -4.01 -12.29 -7.69
CA LEU A 155 -4.46 -13.69 -7.55
C LEU A 155 -5.92 -13.76 -7.08
N GLN A 156 -6.28 -12.95 -6.08
CA GLN A 156 -7.64 -12.87 -5.56
C GLN A 156 -8.64 -12.33 -6.59
N PHE A 157 -8.26 -11.35 -7.41
CA PHE A 157 -9.13 -10.80 -8.47
C PHE A 157 -9.48 -11.87 -9.50
N VAL A 158 -8.49 -12.66 -9.96
CA VAL A 158 -8.75 -13.73 -10.93
C VAL A 158 -9.67 -14.80 -10.34
N ALA A 159 -9.52 -15.11 -9.04
CA ALA A 159 -10.38 -16.06 -8.35
C ALA A 159 -11.82 -15.55 -8.20
N ASN A 160 -12.00 -14.28 -7.81
CA ASN A 160 -13.33 -13.68 -7.60
C ASN A 160 -14.08 -13.42 -8.90
N TYR A 161 -13.35 -13.01 -9.95
CA TYR A 161 -13.93 -12.50 -11.19
C TYR A 161 -13.35 -13.18 -12.43
N PRO A 162 -13.58 -14.50 -12.62
CA PRO A 162 -13.12 -15.21 -13.81
C PRO A 162 -13.59 -14.52 -15.10
N GLY A 163 -12.69 -14.34 -16.06
CA GLY A 163 -12.99 -13.71 -17.35
C GLY A 163 -13.01 -12.18 -17.35
N LYS A 164 -12.93 -11.50 -16.19
CA LYS A 164 -12.92 -10.01 -16.12
C LYS A 164 -11.58 -9.35 -16.43
N THR A 165 -10.55 -10.14 -16.72
CA THR A 165 -9.29 -9.66 -17.30
C THR A 165 -8.85 -10.57 -18.46
N LYS A 166 -8.06 -10.04 -19.41
CA LYS A 166 -7.43 -10.84 -20.47
C LYS A 166 -6.09 -11.43 -20.02
N THR A 167 -5.33 -10.72 -19.19
CA THR A 167 -4.03 -11.16 -18.67
C THR A 167 -3.88 -10.78 -17.19
N ALA A 168 -3.02 -11.49 -16.46
CA ALA A 168 -2.74 -11.21 -15.06
C ALA A 168 -1.23 -11.32 -14.81
N ILE A 169 -0.67 -10.36 -14.08
CA ILE A 169 0.77 -10.24 -13.81
C ILE A 169 0.99 -10.15 -12.29
N PRO A 170 0.92 -11.28 -11.55
CA PRO A 170 1.29 -11.34 -10.15
C PRO A 170 2.83 -11.41 -10.00
N ILE A 171 3.42 -10.55 -9.18
CA ILE A 171 4.87 -10.45 -9.01
C ILE A 171 5.25 -10.61 -7.53
N ALA A 172 6.22 -11.48 -7.24
CA ALA A 172 6.80 -11.65 -5.90
C ALA A 172 5.74 -11.78 -4.78
N CYS A 173 4.75 -12.64 -5.00
CA CYS A 173 3.63 -12.85 -4.10
C CYS A 173 3.32 -14.35 -3.95
N THR A 174 2.40 -14.68 -3.05
CA THR A 174 1.96 -16.04 -2.77
C THR A 174 0.45 -16.09 -2.60
N ALA A 175 -0.16 -17.27 -2.72
CA ALA A 175 -1.60 -17.45 -2.43
C ALA A 175 -1.91 -17.36 -0.93
N SER A 176 -0.93 -17.67 -0.08
CA SER A 176 -1.01 -17.55 1.37
C SER A 176 0.36 -17.23 1.97
N HIS A 177 0.38 -16.57 3.11
CA HIS A 177 1.61 -16.30 3.84
C HIS A 177 2.20 -17.57 4.45
N SER A 178 3.52 -17.71 4.38
CA SER A 178 4.25 -18.73 5.15
C SER A 178 4.27 -18.38 6.65
N ALA A 179 4.64 -19.35 7.49
CA ALA A 179 4.87 -19.12 8.92
C ALA A 179 5.86 -17.97 9.17
N GLN A 180 6.93 -17.88 8.38
CA GLN A 180 7.91 -16.80 8.49
C GLN A 180 7.30 -15.43 8.13
N ASN A 181 6.48 -15.36 7.08
CA ASN A 181 5.80 -14.11 6.75
C ASN A 181 4.84 -13.68 7.86
N ILE A 182 4.12 -14.64 8.47
CA ILE A 182 3.22 -14.37 9.59
C ILE A 182 4.01 -13.82 10.80
N ALA A 183 5.13 -14.47 11.15
CA ALA A 183 5.98 -14.06 12.27
C ALA A 183 6.57 -12.65 12.08
N LEU A 184 7.05 -12.33 10.88
CA LEU A 184 7.59 -11.00 10.58
C LEU A 184 6.52 -9.90 10.65
N ASN A 185 5.31 -10.19 10.16
CA ASN A 185 4.19 -9.25 10.29
C ASN A 185 3.76 -9.07 11.75
N GLU A 186 3.83 -10.13 12.57
CA GLU A 186 3.55 -10.05 14.01
C GLU A 186 4.58 -9.19 14.74
N LEU A 187 5.87 -9.36 14.45
CA LEU A 187 6.93 -8.53 15.01
C LEU A 187 6.67 -7.04 14.73
N GLY A 188 6.32 -6.70 13.49
CA GLY A 188 5.99 -5.32 13.13
C GLY A 188 4.79 -4.76 13.91
N ARG A 189 3.72 -5.56 14.08
CA ARG A 189 2.56 -5.14 14.89
C ARG A 189 2.93 -4.93 16.36
N GLN A 190 3.69 -5.86 16.96
CA GLN A 190 4.13 -5.75 18.35
C GLN A 190 5.02 -4.53 18.57
N ALA A 191 5.93 -4.23 17.63
CA ALA A 191 6.76 -3.03 17.71
C ALA A 191 5.92 -1.74 17.75
N ILE A 192 4.88 -1.63 16.92
CA ILE A 192 3.95 -0.49 16.92
C ILE A 192 3.12 -0.45 18.21
N MET A 193 2.54 -1.60 18.62
CA MET A 193 1.64 -1.67 19.78
C MET A 193 2.36 -1.47 21.12
N ALA A 194 3.65 -1.75 21.19
CA ALA A 194 4.49 -1.50 22.37
C ALA A 194 4.88 -0.03 22.53
N ASP A 195 4.70 0.81 21.51
CA ASP A 195 4.95 2.25 21.63
C ASP A 195 3.92 2.89 22.58
N ASN A 196 4.40 3.61 23.60
CA ASN A 196 3.55 4.32 24.56
C ASN A 196 2.60 5.34 23.91
N ASN A 197 2.92 5.80 22.70
CA ASN A 197 2.08 6.70 21.91
C ASN A 197 1.05 5.98 21.04
N TRP A 198 1.04 4.65 20.97
CA TRP A 198 0.00 3.90 20.25
C TRP A 198 -1.38 4.04 20.91
N LYS A 199 -1.43 4.25 22.23
CA LYS A 199 -2.68 4.53 22.98
C LYS A 199 -3.83 3.57 22.66
N LYS A 200 -3.54 2.26 22.61
CA LYS A 200 -4.52 1.20 22.27
C LYS A 200 -5.19 1.40 20.89
N GLY A 201 -4.53 2.12 19.99
CA GLY A 201 -5.02 2.45 18.64
C GLY A 201 -5.81 3.76 18.54
N ASP A 202 -5.99 4.51 19.64
CA ASP A 202 -6.73 5.78 19.66
C ASP A 202 -5.83 7.02 19.47
N TYR A 203 -4.56 6.81 19.11
CA TYR A 203 -3.54 7.87 19.00
C TYR A 203 -3.93 9.03 18.07
N LEU A 204 -4.68 8.75 16.99
CA LEU A 204 -5.16 9.76 16.04
C LEU A 204 -6.17 10.76 16.65
N ASN A 205 -6.93 10.34 17.66
CA ASN A 205 -7.89 11.22 18.36
C ASN A 205 -7.24 11.96 19.54
N LEU A 206 -6.00 11.60 19.89
CA LEU A 206 -5.24 12.12 21.02
C LEU A 206 -4.02 12.94 20.57
N ASP A 207 -3.96 13.33 19.30
CA ASP A 207 -2.85 14.04 18.66
C ASP A 207 -1.46 13.41 18.97
N ASN A 208 -1.41 12.08 19.03
CA ASN A 208 -0.21 11.29 19.25
C ASN A 208 0.15 10.49 18.00
N SER A 209 1.40 10.01 17.91
CA SER A 209 1.82 9.05 16.88
C SER A 209 2.83 8.04 17.43
N PRO A 210 2.66 6.72 17.18
CA PRO A 210 3.61 5.69 17.55
C PRO A 210 4.80 5.61 16.58
N ASP A 211 5.44 6.75 16.31
CA ASP A 211 6.46 6.87 15.25
C ASP A 211 7.70 6.01 15.54
N LYS A 212 8.06 5.82 16.82
CA LYS A 212 9.22 5.00 17.19
C LYS A 212 8.93 3.53 16.92
N GLY A 213 7.76 3.04 17.36
CA GLY A 213 7.31 1.69 17.08
C GLY A 213 7.17 1.42 15.58
N LEU A 214 6.62 2.39 14.84
CA LEU A 214 6.50 2.31 13.38
C LEU A 214 7.86 2.27 12.66
N SER A 215 8.81 3.10 13.09
CA SER A 215 10.19 3.10 12.56
C SER A 215 10.86 1.74 12.78
N VAL A 216 10.74 1.15 13.98
CA VAL A 216 11.26 -0.21 14.26
C VAL A 216 10.60 -1.27 13.38
N ALA A 217 9.28 -1.23 13.24
CA ALA A 217 8.56 -2.15 12.35
C ALA A 217 9.06 -2.01 10.90
N ARG A 218 9.32 -0.78 10.45
CA ARG A 218 9.81 -0.49 9.10
C ARG A 218 11.27 -0.91 8.89
N MET A 219 12.13 -0.79 9.91
CA MET A 219 13.50 -1.33 9.90
C MET A 219 13.49 -2.85 9.74
N ALA A 220 12.70 -3.56 10.56
CA ALA A 220 12.56 -5.01 10.48
C ALA A 220 12.05 -5.46 9.11
N ALA A 221 11.05 -4.75 8.56
CA ALA A 221 10.55 -5.02 7.22
C ALA A 221 11.62 -4.85 6.14
N HIS A 222 12.42 -3.76 6.18
CA HIS A 222 13.48 -3.52 5.19
C HIS A 222 14.55 -4.61 5.14
N ILE A 223 14.90 -5.19 6.29
CA ILE A 223 15.84 -6.31 6.34
C ILE A 223 15.32 -7.49 5.50
N THR A 224 14.00 -7.71 5.49
CA THR A 224 13.37 -8.83 4.77
C THR A 224 13.22 -8.58 3.27
N TYR A 225 13.32 -7.32 2.82
CA TYR A 225 13.18 -6.95 1.41
C TYR A 225 14.49 -7.10 0.62
N LEU A 226 15.61 -7.23 1.32
CA LEU A 226 16.94 -7.33 0.72
C LEU A 226 17.47 -8.76 0.93
N SER A 227 18.19 -9.28 -0.07
CA SER A 227 18.86 -10.57 0.10
C SER A 227 20.02 -10.43 1.09
N GLN A 228 20.30 -11.49 1.84
CA GLN A 228 21.46 -11.54 2.75
C GLN A 228 22.76 -11.17 2.02
N LYS A 229 22.96 -11.74 0.82
CA LYS A 229 24.13 -11.44 -0.02
C LYS A 229 24.18 -9.96 -0.40
N GLY A 230 23.05 -9.36 -0.81
CA GLY A 230 23.00 -7.94 -1.18
C GLY A 230 23.29 -7.01 0.01
N LEU A 231 22.79 -7.34 1.21
CA LEU A 231 23.15 -6.60 2.43
C LEU A 231 24.64 -6.71 2.75
N GLN A 232 25.21 -7.91 2.65
CA GLN A 232 26.63 -8.16 2.90
C GLN A 232 27.54 -7.43 1.90
N GLU A 233 27.22 -7.46 0.61
CA GLU A 233 28.00 -6.79 -0.44
C GLU A 233 27.91 -5.26 -0.32
N LYS A 234 26.71 -4.73 -0.04
CA LYS A 234 26.50 -3.29 0.06
C LYS A 234 27.15 -2.71 1.31
N PHE A 235 26.84 -3.27 2.48
CA PHE A 235 27.20 -2.69 3.77
C PHE A 235 28.32 -3.45 4.48
N GLY A 236 28.26 -4.77 4.52
CA GLY A 236 29.21 -5.60 5.28
C GLY A 236 29.39 -5.10 6.71
N ARG A 237 30.65 -4.85 7.10
CA ARG A 237 31.02 -4.21 8.37
C ARG A 237 31.57 -2.79 8.19
N LYS A 238 31.21 -2.11 7.09
CA LYS A 238 31.70 -0.76 6.81
C LYS A 238 31.20 0.22 7.88
N LEU A 239 32.13 1.02 8.41
CA LEU A 239 31.82 2.13 9.31
C LEU A 239 31.26 3.32 8.52
N GLN A 240 30.69 4.31 9.22
CA GLN A 240 30.40 5.64 8.66
C GLN A 240 31.68 6.30 8.12
N GLU A 241 31.65 7.55 7.65
CA GLU A 241 32.82 8.32 7.14
C GLU A 241 33.91 8.59 8.22
N ARG A 242 34.15 7.65 9.13
CA ARG A 242 35.02 7.71 10.31
C ARG A 242 35.63 6.33 10.53
N ASP A 243 36.90 6.29 10.93
CA ASP A 243 37.65 5.04 11.07
C ASP A 243 37.55 4.38 12.46
N ASP A 244 36.97 5.06 13.46
CA ASP A 244 36.89 4.58 14.85
C ASP A 244 35.47 4.31 15.36
N LEU A 245 35.33 3.26 16.17
CA LEU A 245 34.09 2.91 16.89
C LEU A 245 33.87 3.86 18.07
N LYS A 246 32.63 4.37 18.23
CA LYS A 246 32.29 5.23 19.36
C LYS A 246 31.98 4.48 20.65
N PHE A 247 31.68 3.18 20.55
CA PHE A 247 31.16 2.38 21.67
C PHE A 247 29.93 3.05 22.34
N SER A 248 29.01 3.57 21.52
CA SER A 248 27.77 4.20 21.98
C SER A 248 26.55 3.60 21.28
N PHE A 249 25.34 4.09 21.61
CA PHE A 249 24.11 3.72 20.89
C PHE A 249 23.90 4.53 19.60
N ASP A 250 24.88 5.31 19.15
CA ASP A 250 24.87 5.93 17.82
C ASP A 250 25.07 4.88 16.71
N ALA A 251 24.87 5.28 15.46
CA ALA A 251 25.15 4.41 14.32
C ALA A 251 26.66 4.46 13.99
N ASP A 252 27.36 3.38 14.29
CA ASP A 252 28.76 3.20 13.90
C ASP A 252 28.85 2.55 12.51
N PHE A 253 27.92 1.64 12.19
CA PHE A 253 27.90 0.92 10.92
C PHE A 253 26.98 1.58 9.88
N GLN A 254 27.33 1.44 8.60
CA GLN A 254 26.52 1.94 7.47
C GLN A 254 25.10 1.38 7.45
N ILE A 255 24.93 0.10 7.83
CA ILE A 255 23.62 -0.55 7.89
C ILE A 255 22.71 0.07 8.96
N GLU A 256 23.26 0.50 10.10
CA GLU A 256 22.47 1.10 11.19
C GLU A 256 21.92 2.46 10.77
N SER A 257 22.75 3.30 10.16
CA SER A 257 22.32 4.59 9.61
C SER A 257 21.31 4.41 8.48
N TYR A 258 21.53 3.43 7.59
CA TYR A 258 20.57 3.08 6.55
C TYR A 258 19.20 2.69 7.13
N LEU A 259 19.17 1.80 8.14
CA LEU A 259 17.92 1.39 8.76
C LEU A 259 17.22 2.55 9.48
N ARG A 260 17.97 3.37 10.24
CA ARG A 260 17.42 4.58 10.90
C ARG A 260 16.86 5.60 9.90
N HIS A 261 17.44 5.71 8.70
CA HIS A 261 16.93 6.58 7.66
C HIS A 261 15.68 6.00 6.96
N GLN A 262 15.62 4.68 6.81
CA GLN A 262 14.51 3.99 6.14
C GLN A 262 13.28 3.75 7.02
N GLY A 263 13.46 3.76 8.35
CA GLY A 263 12.41 3.58 9.35
C GLY A 263 11.79 4.87 9.80
#